data_AF-A0A8T3W5Z3-F1
#
_entry.id   AF-A0A8T3W5Z3-F1
#
_cell.length_a   1.000
_cell.length_b   1.000
_cell.length_c   1.000
_cell.angle_alpha   90.00
_cell.angle_beta   90.00
_cell.angle_gamma   90.00
#
_symmetry.space_group_name_H-M   'P 1'
#
loop_
_entity.id
_entity.type
_entity.pdbx_description
1 polymer ?
#
loop_
_entity_poly.entity_id
_entity_poly.type
_entity_poly.pdbx_seq_one_letter_code
_entity_poly.pdbx_strand_id
1 'polypeptide(L)' 'YGIRHIPNFVLFKDGQKIEQFVGSIPAEDFEEKLKGYL' A
#
# COMPACT_ATOMS: atom_id res chain seq x y z
N TYR A 1 12.79 -3.84 -1.30
CA TYR A 1 12.10 -3.46 -0.04
C TYR A 1 12.30 -4.42 1.14
N GLY A 2 13.09 -5.49 1.06
CA GLY A 2 13.29 -6.38 2.22
C GLY A 2 11.98 -6.97 2.77
N ILE A 3 11.04 -7.33 1.90
CA ILE A 3 9.73 -7.87 2.28
C ILE A 3 9.95 -9.22 2.98
N ARG A 4 9.47 -9.34 4.21
CA ARG A 4 9.59 -10.55 5.07
C ARG A 4 8.24 -11.11 5.51
N HIS A 5 7.14 -10.38 5.28
CA HIS A 5 5.79 -10.73 5.69
C HIS A 5 4.82 -10.48 4.53
N ILE A 6 3.80 -11.34 4.41
CA ILE A 6 2.76 -11.25 3.38
C ILE A 6 1.36 -11.26 4.02
N PRO A 7 0.36 -10.59 3.40
CA PRO A 7 0.47 -9.74 2.20
C PRO A 7 1.17 -8.40 2.48
N ASN A 8 1.77 -7.81 1.44
CA ASN A 8 2.51 -6.54 1.50
C ASN A 8 2.27 -5.75 0.21
N PHE A 9 1.77 -4.53 0.34
CA PHE A 9 1.47 -3.61 -0.76
C PHE A 9 2.44 -2.43 -0.69
N VAL A 10 3.13 -2.11 -1.78
CA VAL A 10 4.02 -0.95 -1.88
C VAL A 10 3.46 -0.01 -2.94
N LEU A 11 3.16 1.23 -2.54
CA LEU A 11 2.58 2.24 -3.43
C LEU A 11 3.66 3.15 -3.99
N PHE A 12 3.56 3.42 -5.29
CA PHE A 12 4.47 4.29 -6.03
C PHE A 12 3.71 5.39 -6.75
N LYS A 13 4.27 6.59 -6.75
CA LYS A 13 3.83 7.74 -7.56
C LYS A 13 5.07 8.43 -8.11
N ASP A 14 5.07 8.76 -9.40
CA ASP A 14 6.18 9.42 -10.10
C ASP A 14 7.54 8.69 -9.94
N GLY A 15 7.50 7.36 -9.93
CA GLY A 15 8.70 6.51 -9.77
C GLY A 15 9.26 6.46 -8.34
N GLN A 16 8.65 7.16 -7.37
CA GLN A 16 9.04 7.15 -5.96
C GLN A 16 8.07 6.31 -5.13
N LYS A 17 8.59 5.57 -4.14
CA LYS A 17 7.76 4.91 -3.13
C LYS A 17 7.14 5.97 -2.23
N ILE A 18 5.82 5.95 -2.09
CA ILE A 18 5.08 6.90 -1.25
C ILE A 18 4.40 6.25 -0.04
N GLU A 19 4.14 4.93 -0.08
CA GLU A 19 3.50 4.23 1.04
C GLU A 19 3.79 2.72 1.02
N GLN A 20 3.61 2.04 2.15
CA GLN A 20 3.63 0.57 2.25
C GLN A 20 2.65 0.03 3.30
N PHE A 21 1.78 -0.89 2.89
CA PHE A 21 0.82 -1.58 3.77
C PHE A 21 1.25 -3.03 3.99
N VAL A 22 1.24 -3.50 5.23
CA VAL A 22 1.61 -4.88 5.58
C VAL A 22 0.47 -5.52 6.35
N GLY A 23 0.10 -6.74 5.96
CA GLY A 23 -1.04 -7.46 6.52
C GLY A 23 -2.29 -7.36 5.67
N SER A 24 -3.28 -8.18 6.01
CA SER A 24 -4.59 -8.16 5.36
C SER A 24 -5.37 -6.92 5.75
N ILE A 25 -6.07 -6.34 4.78
CA ILE A 25 -6.95 -5.19 4.96
C ILE A 25 -8.25 -5.42 4.16
N PRO A 26 -9.43 -5.02 4.67
CA PRO A 26 -10.65 -5.00 3.88
C PRO A 26 -10.50 -4.15 2.61
N ALA A 27 -11.23 -4.52 1.55
CA ALA A 27 -11.14 -3.82 0.26
C ALA A 27 -11.55 -2.34 0.39
N GLU A 28 -12.64 -2.07 1.12
CA GLU A 28 -13.17 -0.71 1.36
C GLU A 28 -12.12 0.19 2.03
N ASP A 29 -11.48 -0.29 3.10
CA ASP A 29 -10.42 0.43 3.81
C ASP A 29 -9.18 0.67 2.93
N PHE A 30 -8.86 -0.28 2.05
CA PHE A 30 -7.75 -0.13 1.11
C PHE A 30 -8.07 0.93 0.05
N GLU A 31 -9.28 0.93 -0.50
CA GLU A 31 -9.74 1.95 -1.44
C GLU A 31 -9.75 3.34 -0.82
N GLU A 32 -10.22 3.50 0.41
CA GLU A 32 -10.16 4.78 1.13
C GLU A 32 -8.72 5.27 1.31
N LYS A 33 -7.80 4.37 1.68
CA LYS A 33 -6.38 4.71 1.78
C LYS A 33 -5.80 5.17 0.45
N LEU A 34 -6.18 4.52 -0.66
CA LEU A 34 -5.71 4.90 -1.99
C LEU A 34 -6.23 6.26 -2.45
N LYS A 35 -7.46 6.66 -2.07
CA LYS A 35 -8.03 7.97 -2.42
C LYS A 35 -7.19 9.14 -1.89
N GLY A 36 -6.49 8.97 -0.78
CA GLY A 36 -5.57 10.01 -0.26
C GLY A 36 -4.34 10.26 -1.13
N TYR A 37 -4.05 9.36 -2.09
CA TYR A 37 -2.84 9.40 -2.91
C TYR A 37 -3.09 9.62 -4.40
N LEU A 38 -4.36 9.59 -4.84
CA LEU A 38 -4.77 9.95 -6.21
C LEU A 38 -4.71 11.48 -6.38
#